data_AF-A0A7S0VCZ5-F1
#
_entry.id   AF-A0A7S0VCZ5-F1
#
_cell.length_a   1.000
_cell.length_b   1.000
_cell.length_c   1.000
_cell.angle_alpha   90.00
_cell.angle_beta   90.00
_cell.angle_gamma   90.00
#
_symmetry.space_group_name_H-M   'P 1'
#
loop_
_entity.id
_entity.type
_entity.pdbx_description
1 polymer ?
#
loop_
_entity_poly.entity_id
_entity_poly.type
_entity_poly.pdbx_seq_one_letter_code
_entity_poly.pdbx_strand_id
1 'polypeptide(L)'
;GGREDVEGERREDWMFQDWFRDPLRSSQQRQIREFYKNVKIAWRMPNGCWHRKAFKRLSTDSSDRLSFTMVKPGQTNGAHADGPVATEVISVSDYYERSGRSLTFPWWPCVDVGSKDRPTYIPLELCRLEPGQRRSAAAVGSGAEMIKASKEEPAEKLSICKMAAEEIVEAVEESNCGKVWDVEVLKESLSVDGRRKPPPMLAFGKDQALYPGEMGSWTLKGISFLEPEHLKRWAVVSLLNAGVHPFVQSLIGSMQRCGMRVDPPLHIYEPHSMRRKGVDYRSGGGGGG
;
A
#
# COMPACT_ATOMS: atom_id res chain seq x y z
N GLY A 1 -36.69 -5.05 31.78
CA GLY A 1 -35.77 -4.45 32.76
C GLY A 1 -34.42 -5.09 32.54
N GLY A 2 -33.38 -4.28 32.42
CA GLY A 2 -32.02 -4.74 32.13
C GLY A 2 -31.38 -3.87 31.05
N ARG A 3 -30.80 -2.75 31.48
CA ARG A 3 -29.87 -1.92 30.70
C ARG A 3 -28.53 -2.66 30.70
N GLU A 4 -27.98 -2.93 29.53
CA GLU A 4 -26.55 -3.22 29.36
C GLU A 4 -26.02 -2.32 28.25
N ASP A 5 -25.22 -1.34 28.70
CA ASP A 5 -23.93 -0.93 28.14
C ASP A 5 -23.89 -0.32 26.73
N VAL A 6 -24.22 0.97 26.69
CA VAL A 6 -23.68 1.92 25.71
C VAL A 6 -22.41 2.55 26.29
N GLU A 7 -21.33 1.78 26.36
CA GLU A 7 -19.98 2.30 26.62
C GLU A 7 -19.04 1.81 25.52
N GLY A 8 -18.97 2.58 24.43
CA GLY A 8 -18.14 2.22 23.28
C GLY A 8 -17.86 3.33 22.28
N GLU A 9 -17.96 4.61 22.64
CA GLU A 9 -17.64 5.73 21.74
C GLU A 9 -16.87 6.84 22.47
N ARG A 10 -15.81 6.48 23.18
CA ARG A 10 -14.88 7.44 23.78
C ARG A 10 -13.43 6.97 23.70
N ARG A 11 -12.97 6.63 22.49
CA ARG A 11 -11.55 6.48 22.20
C ARG A 11 -11.30 6.92 20.77
N GLU A 12 -11.04 8.21 20.56
CA GLU A 12 -10.17 8.75 19.50
C GLU A 12 -10.12 10.30 19.42
N ASP A 13 -10.89 11.03 20.23
CA ASP A 13 -10.94 12.52 20.17
C ASP A 13 -9.60 13.24 20.43
N TRP A 14 -8.67 12.64 21.18
CA TRP A 14 -7.41 13.31 21.53
C TRP A 14 -6.42 13.39 20.35
N MET A 15 -6.52 12.52 19.34
CA MET A 15 -5.60 12.50 18.20
C MET A 15 -5.93 13.58 17.16
N PHE A 16 -7.16 14.11 17.20
CA PHE A 16 -7.67 15.08 16.24
C PHE A 16 -7.59 16.54 16.70
N GLN A 17 -7.51 16.82 18.01
CA GLN A 17 -7.61 18.22 18.50
C GLN A 17 -6.35 19.07 18.29
N ASP A 18 -5.15 18.46 18.25
CA ASP A 18 -3.89 19.21 18.10
C ASP A 18 -3.45 19.38 16.64
N TRP A 19 -3.85 18.46 15.74
CA TRP A 19 -3.44 18.52 14.33
C TRP A 19 -4.03 19.73 13.59
N PHE A 20 -5.20 20.21 14.03
CA PHE A 20 -6.00 21.20 13.32
C PHE A 20 -5.73 22.65 13.72
N ARG A 21 -4.96 22.89 14.80
CA ARG A 21 -4.67 24.26 15.27
C ARG A 21 -3.59 24.97 14.46
N ASP A 22 -2.71 24.22 13.81
CA ASP A 22 -1.57 24.78 13.08
C ASP A 22 -1.73 24.68 11.54
N PRO A 23 -1.08 25.59 10.79
CA PRO A 23 -0.91 25.44 9.34
C PRO A 23 -0.23 24.11 8.99
N LEU A 24 -0.72 23.45 7.92
CA LEU A 24 -0.12 22.21 7.43
C LEU A 24 1.31 22.45 6.96
N ARG A 25 2.26 21.67 7.50
CA ARG A 25 3.68 21.72 7.14
C ARG A 25 3.88 21.30 5.68
N SER A 26 4.96 21.77 5.06
CA SER A 26 5.31 21.44 3.66
C SER A 26 5.40 19.92 3.40
N SER A 27 5.86 19.13 4.37
CA SER A 27 5.90 17.67 4.29
C SER A 27 4.50 17.06 4.25
N GLN A 28 3.59 17.52 5.11
CA GLN A 28 2.19 17.08 5.14
C GLN A 28 1.46 17.47 3.84
N GLN A 29 1.63 18.71 3.37
CA GLN A 29 1.06 19.15 2.09
C GLN A 29 1.58 18.32 0.91
N ARG A 30 2.86 17.90 0.94
CA ARG A 30 3.41 17.00 -0.07
C ARG A 30 2.77 15.61 0.00
N GLN A 31 2.64 15.03 1.19
CA GLN A 31 1.98 13.74 1.38
C GLN A 31 0.54 13.76 0.88
N ILE A 32 -0.23 14.81 1.19
CA ILE A 32 -1.61 14.98 0.70
C ILE A 32 -1.63 15.04 -0.83
N ARG A 33 -0.73 15.83 -1.45
CA ARG A 33 -0.64 15.95 -2.91
C ARG A 33 -0.33 14.63 -3.60
N GLU A 34 0.60 13.85 -3.07
CA GLU A 34 1.00 12.57 -3.66
C GLU A 34 -0.08 11.50 -3.42
N PHE A 35 -0.60 11.41 -2.20
CA PHE A 35 -1.56 10.38 -1.81
C PHE A 35 -2.91 10.59 -2.49
N TYR A 36 -3.48 11.79 -2.46
CA TYR A 36 -4.82 12.05 -2.98
C TYR A 36 -4.85 12.43 -4.47
N LYS A 37 -3.71 12.37 -5.17
CA LYS A 37 -3.68 12.62 -6.61
C LYS A 37 -4.70 11.76 -7.35
N ASN A 38 -5.54 12.40 -8.17
CA ASN A 38 -6.60 11.79 -8.96
C ASN A 38 -7.74 11.13 -8.16
N VAL A 39 -7.76 11.25 -6.82
CA VAL A 39 -8.90 10.81 -6.02
C VAL A 39 -10.05 11.79 -6.23
N LYS A 40 -11.23 11.30 -6.55
CA LYS A 40 -12.43 12.13 -6.67
C LYS A 40 -12.80 12.68 -5.30
N ILE A 41 -12.96 14.00 -5.27
CA ILE A 41 -13.50 14.73 -4.15
C ILE A 41 -14.86 15.30 -4.53
N ALA A 42 -15.69 15.50 -3.53
CA ALA A 42 -16.97 16.15 -3.65
C ALA A 42 -17.09 17.29 -2.65
N TRP A 43 -17.78 18.35 -3.06
CA TRP A 43 -18.10 19.47 -2.20
C TRP A 43 -19.51 19.97 -2.51
N ARG A 44 -20.15 20.55 -1.51
CA ARG A 44 -21.51 21.07 -1.60
C ARG A 44 -21.48 22.54 -2.00
N MET A 45 -22.20 22.90 -3.06
CA MET A 45 -22.37 24.26 -3.55
C MET A 45 -23.44 25.01 -2.74
N PRO A 46 -23.49 26.36 -2.80
CA PRO A 46 -24.49 27.16 -2.08
C PRO A 46 -25.96 26.82 -2.43
N ASN A 47 -26.23 26.43 -3.67
CA ASN A 47 -27.54 25.96 -4.13
C ASN A 47 -27.92 24.55 -3.61
N GLY A 48 -27.06 23.94 -2.79
CA GLY A 48 -27.26 22.62 -2.20
C GLY A 48 -26.81 21.45 -3.06
N CYS A 49 -26.44 21.65 -4.34
CA CYS A 49 -26.00 20.57 -5.20
C CYS A 49 -24.58 20.09 -4.87
N TRP A 50 -24.31 18.81 -5.14
CA TRP A 50 -22.98 18.23 -4.97
C TRP A 50 -22.20 18.30 -6.28
N HIS A 51 -21.02 18.90 -6.23
CA HIS A 51 -20.06 18.88 -7.32
C HIS A 51 -19.01 17.81 -7.05
N ARG A 52 -18.50 17.19 -8.13
CA ARG A 52 -17.50 16.12 -8.08
C ARG A 52 -16.39 16.39 -9.09
N LYS A 53 -15.15 16.37 -8.63
CA LYS A 53 -13.95 16.47 -9.49
C LYS A 53 -12.82 15.63 -8.92
N ALA A 54 -11.87 15.25 -9.77
CA ALA A 54 -10.62 14.66 -9.31
C ALA A 54 -9.78 15.72 -8.57
N PHE A 55 -9.15 15.32 -7.47
CA PHE A 55 -8.12 16.10 -6.78
C PHE A 55 -6.90 16.18 -7.70
N LYS A 56 -6.64 17.38 -8.23
CA LYS A 56 -5.54 17.62 -9.18
C LYS A 56 -4.32 18.23 -8.48
N ARG A 57 -4.54 19.29 -7.71
CA ARG A 57 -3.51 20.10 -7.08
C ARG A 57 -3.96 20.56 -5.70
N LEU A 58 -2.99 20.79 -4.83
CA LEU A 58 -3.17 21.46 -3.55
C LEU A 58 -2.42 22.79 -3.62
N SER A 59 -3.03 23.88 -3.15
CA SER A 59 -2.34 25.16 -3.02
C SER A 59 -1.22 25.06 -1.99
N THR A 60 -0.19 25.89 -2.17
CA THR A 60 0.88 26.06 -1.17
C THR A 60 0.47 27.06 -0.11
N ASP A 61 -0.21 28.12 -0.54
CA ASP A 61 -0.78 29.13 0.35
C ASP A 61 -2.08 28.65 0.99
N SER A 62 -2.31 29.13 2.20
CA SER A 62 -3.54 28.94 2.97
C SER A 62 -4.69 29.76 2.40
N SER A 63 -5.94 29.39 2.70
CA SER A 63 -7.13 30.00 2.11
C SER A 63 -7.32 31.49 2.46
N ASP A 64 -6.78 31.95 3.59
CA ASP A 64 -6.72 33.37 3.98
C ASP A 64 -5.73 34.19 3.14
N ARG A 65 -4.69 33.55 2.59
CA ARG A 65 -3.64 34.20 1.80
C ARG A 65 -3.77 33.95 0.31
N LEU A 66 -4.42 32.87 -0.08
CA LEU A 66 -4.67 32.49 -1.46
C LEU A 66 -5.78 33.37 -2.01
N SER A 67 -5.46 34.20 -3.01
CA SER A 67 -6.42 35.09 -3.65
C SER A 67 -6.72 34.73 -5.09
N PHE A 68 -7.88 35.14 -5.57
CA PHE A 68 -8.28 35.03 -6.97
C PHE A 68 -9.04 36.28 -7.41
N THR A 69 -9.11 36.48 -8.73
CA THR A 69 -9.83 37.61 -9.32
C THR A 69 -11.28 37.23 -9.57
N MET A 70 -12.23 38.03 -9.06
CA MET A 70 -13.66 37.86 -9.23
C MET A 70 -14.27 39.10 -9.89
N VAL A 71 -15.29 38.92 -10.73
CA VAL A 71 -16.08 40.03 -11.27
C VAL A 71 -17.00 40.57 -10.18
N LYS A 72 -17.07 41.90 -10.04
CA LYS A 72 -17.93 42.51 -9.03
C LYS A 72 -19.42 42.17 -9.26
N PRO A 73 -20.20 41.96 -8.18
CA PRO A 73 -21.62 41.69 -8.29
C PRO A 73 -22.34 42.83 -9.04
N GLY A 74 -23.14 42.49 -10.05
CA GLY A 74 -23.84 43.45 -10.91
C GLY A 74 -23.27 43.62 -12.33
N GLN A 75 -22.12 43.02 -12.65
CA GLN A 75 -21.60 42.92 -14.02
C GLN A 75 -21.55 41.46 -14.49
N THR A 76 -22.00 41.19 -15.72
CA THR A 76 -22.04 39.83 -16.29
C THR A 76 -20.98 39.68 -17.39
N ASN A 77 -20.40 38.49 -17.50
CA ASN A 77 -19.55 38.10 -18.63
C ASN A 77 -20.40 37.72 -19.85
N GLY A 78 -21.36 38.57 -20.23
CA GLY A 78 -22.13 38.41 -21.45
C GLY A 78 -21.36 38.98 -22.64
N ALA A 79 -21.49 38.37 -23.82
CA ALA A 79 -20.90 38.83 -25.09
C ALA A 79 -21.44 40.19 -25.60
N HIS A 80 -22.15 40.95 -24.76
CA HIS A 80 -22.84 42.20 -25.06
C HIS A 80 -22.63 43.27 -23.98
N ALA A 81 -21.42 43.35 -23.42
CA ALA A 81 -21.04 44.45 -22.53
C ALA A 81 -19.85 45.20 -23.14
N ASP A 82 -20.13 46.35 -23.77
CA ASP A 82 -19.12 47.31 -24.20
C ASP A 82 -18.63 48.12 -22.99
N GLY A 83 -17.68 47.56 -22.24
CA GLY A 83 -17.02 48.26 -21.13
C GLY A 83 -16.05 47.35 -20.36
N PRO A 84 -15.01 47.91 -19.72
CA PRO A 84 -14.09 47.11 -18.91
C PRO A 84 -14.84 46.49 -17.73
N VAL A 85 -14.81 45.16 -17.65
CA VAL A 85 -15.38 44.40 -16.54
C VAL A 85 -14.59 44.73 -15.27
N ALA A 86 -15.26 45.34 -14.29
CA ALA A 86 -14.70 45.69 -13.00
C ALA A 86 -14.46 44.41 -12.20
N THR A 87 -13.19 44.04 -12.08
CA THR A 87 -12.74 42.91 -11.28
C THR A 87 -12.23 43.36 -9.91
N GLU A 88 -12.36 42.50 -8.92
CA GLU A 88 -11.71 42.63 -7.61
C GLU A 88 -10.86 41.40 -7.29
N VAL A 89 -9.79 41.59 -6.52
CA VAL A 89 -8.99 40.50 -5.95
C VAL A 89 -9.51 40.23 -4.55
N ILE A 90 -9.83 38.98 -4.26
CA ILE A 90 -10.38 38.55 -2.97
C ILE A 90 -9.69 37.26 -2.53
N SER A 91 -9.45 37.10 -1.23
CA SER A 91 -8.96 35.83 -0.68
C SER A 91 -10.04 34.74 -0.79
N VAL A 92 -9.63 33.48 -0.82
CA VAL A 92 -10.59 32.36 -0.81
C VAL A 92 -11.41 32.39 0.47
N SER A 93 -10.77 32.64 1.62
CA SER A 93 -11.46 32.76 2.91
C SER A 93 -12.53 33.85 2.90
N ASP A 94 -12.19 35.07 2.45
CA ASP A 94 -13.15 36.19 2.40
C ASP A 94 -14.30 35.94 1.43
N TYR A 95 -14.03 35.27 0.30
CA TYR A 95 -15.08 34.89 -0.64
C TYR A 95 -16.09 33.93 0.01
N TYR A 96 -15.60 32.91 0.71
CA TYR A 96 -16.46 31.93 1.37
C TYR A 96 -17.24 32.56 2.54
N GLU A 97 -16.62 33.47 3.31
CA GLU A 97 -17.29 34.28 4.32
C GLU A 97 -18.44 35.09 3.73
N ARG A 98 -18.19 35.87 2.66
CA ARG A 98 -19.23 36.66 1.95
C ARG A 98 -20.34 35.80 1.37
N SER A 99 -20.04 34.55 0.99
CA SER A 99 -21.03 33.60 0.49
C SER A 99 -21.92 32.98 1.57
N GLY A 100 -21.71 33.36 2.85
CA GLY A 100 -22.46 32.85 3.99
C GLY A 100 -21.91 31.53 4.54
N ARG A 101 -20.64 31.20 4.27
CA ARG A 101 -19.99 29.97 4.70
C ARG A 101 -18.60 30.25 5.27
N SER A 102 -18.56 30.65 6.53
CA SER A 102 -17.31 30.87 7.26
C SER A 102 -16.48 29.60 7.36
N LEU A 103 -15.17 29.74 7.09
CA LEU A 103 -14.22 28.63 7.18
C LEU A 103 -13.71 28.51 8.62
N THR A 104 -13.63 27.28 9.14
CA THR A 104 -13.12 27.04 10.51
C THR A 104 -11.60 27.03 10.54
N PHE A 105 -10.96 26.59 9.44
CA PHE A 105 -9.52 26.46 9.29
C PHE A 105 -9.01 27.31 8.12
N PRO A 106 -9.11 28.66 8.18
CA PRO A 106 -8.69 29.52 7.07
C PRO A 106 -7.18 29.40 6.76
N TRP A 107 -6.36 29.00 7.73
CA TRP A 107 -4.93 28.73 7.57
C TRP A 107 -4.60 27.42 6.81
N TRP A 108 -5.61 26.68 6.34
CA TRP A 108 -5.42 25.49 5.53
C TRP A 108 -5.37 25.78 4.02
N PRO A 109 -4.65 24.94 3.24
CA PRO A 109 -4.62 25.08 1.79
C PRO A 109 -5.96 24.71 1.16
N CYS A 110 -6.11 25.06 -0.12
CA CYS A 110 -7.24 24.73 -0.96
C CYS A 110 -6.87 23.66 -1.98
N VAL A 111 -7.84 22.82 -2.34
CA VAL A 111 -7.76 21.95 -3.52
C VAL A 111 -8.08 22.77 -4.75
N ASP A 112 -7.20 22.75 -5.74
CA ASP A 112 -7.45 23.37 -7.03
C ASP A 112 -7.93 22.32 -8.05
N VAL A 113 -9.22 22.41 -8.38
CA VAL A 113 -9.91 21.51 -9.33
C VAL A 113 -10.03 22.11 -10.75
N GLY A 114 -9.57 23.36 -10.93
CA GLY A 114 -9.67 24.13 -12.16
C GLY A 114 -8.62 23.76 -13.22
N SER A 115 -8.44 24.66 -14.19
CA SER A 115 -7.32 24.64 -15.14
C SER A 115 -6.17 25.54 -14.63
N LYS A 116 -5.05 25.58 -15.36
CA LYS A 116 -3.94 26.48 -15.02
C LYS A 116 -4.34 27.95 -15.17
N ASP A 117 -5.09 28.27 -16.23
CA ASP A 117 -5.50 29.63 -16.56
C ASP A 117 -6.77 30.09 -15.84
N ARG A 118 -7.59 29.13 -15.39
CA ARG A 118 -8.81 29.37 -14.61
C ARG A 118 -8.84 28.43 -13.41
N PRO A 119 -8.10 28.77 -12.32
CA PRO A 119 -8.11 27.96 -11.11
C PRO A 119 -9.50 27.95 -10.47
N THR A 120 -9.79 26.90 -9.72
CA THR A 120 -11.02 26.82 -8.92
C THR A 120 -10.63 26.23 -7.58
N TYR A 121 -10.50 27.12 -6.60
CA TYR A 121 -10.02 26.78 -5.26
C TYR A 121 -11.19 26.38 -4.37
N ILE A 122 -11.13 25.16 -3.85
CA ILE A 122 -12.07 24.62 -2.86
C ILE A 122 -11.29 24.45 -1.55
N PRO A 123 -11.65 25.13 -0.46
CA PRO A 123 -11.00 24.93 0.83
C PRO A 123 -10.97 23.46 1.22
N LEU A 124 -9.83 22.98 1.71
CA LEU A 124 -9.63 21.56 2.00
C LEU A 124 -10.67 21.03 3.00
N GLU A 125 -11.08 21.85 3.97
CA GLU A 125 -12.12 21.53 4.96
C GLU A 125 -13.51 21.26 4.35
N LEU A 126 -13.79 21.74 3.15
CA LEU A 126 -15.08 21.54 2.48
C LEU A 126 -15.08 20.32 1.54
N CYS A 127 -13.92 19.70 1.35
CA CYS A 127 -13.75 18.55 0.46
C CYS A 127 -14.10 17.25 1.19
N ARG A 128 -14.92 16.41 0.57
CA ARG A 128 -15.18 15.03 0.99
C ARG A 128 -14.60 14.07 -0.04
N LEU A 129 -14.01 12.98 0.40
CA LEU A 129 -13.60 11.90 -0.50
C LEU A 129 -14.85 11.16 -0.97
N GLU A 130 -14.98 10.93 -2.28
CA GLU A 130 -16.06 10.09 -2.79
C GLU A 130 -15.82 8.62 -2.39
N PRO A 131 -16.83 7.91 -1.88
CA PRO A 131 -16.69 6.51 -1.47
C PRO A 131 -16.54 5.57 -2.67
N GLY A 132 -16.10 4.33 -2.41
CA GLY A 132 -16.05 3.26 -3.41
C GLY A 132 -14.97 3.42 -4.49
N GLN A 133 -14.02 4.33 -4.30
CA GLN A 133 -12.94 4.54 -5.26
C GLN A 133 -11.83 3.51 -5.10
N ARG A 134 -11.62 2.69 -6.13
CA ARG A 134 -10.52 1.71 -6.17
C ARG A 134 -9.18 2.43 -6.06
N ARG A 135 -8.34 1.96 -5.14
CA ARG A 135 -6.96 2.40 -4.94
C ARG A 135 -6.03 1.21 -5.10
N SER A 136 -4.86 1.40 -5.68
CA SER A 136 -3.85 0.34 -5.74
C SER A 136 -3.24 0.12 -4.35
N ALA A 137 -2.95 -1.14 -4.01
CA ALA A 137 -2.30 -1.51 -2.75
C ALA A 137 -1.02 -0.70 -2.46
N ALA A 138 -0.19 -0.50 -3.48
CA ALA A 138 1.04 0.29 -3.41
C ALA A 138 0.81 1.78 -3.03
N ALA A 139 -0.42 2.27 -3.14
CA ALA A 139 -0.78 3.66 -2.88
C ALA A 139 -1.52 3.87 -1.55
N VAL A 140 -1.75 2.82 -0.75
CA VAL A 140 -2.55 2.89 0.48
C VAL A 140 -1.81 2.39 1.72
N GLY A 141 -0.88 1.42 1.60
CA GLY A 141 -0.17 0.92 2.77
C GLY A 141 0.77 -0.23 2.49
N SER A 142 1.31 -0.79 3.57
CA SER A 142 2.24 -1.93 3.54
C SER A 142 1.54 -3.16 2.96
N GLY A 143 2.16 -3.82 1.98
CA GLY A 143 1.64 -5.06 1.42
C GLY A 143 1.37 -6.16 2.46
N ALA A 144 2.07 -6.13 3.60
CA ALA A 144 1.89 -7.08 4.69
C ALA A 144 0.51 -6.98 5.36
N GLU A 145 -0.02 -5.76 5.56
CA GLU A 145 -1.33 -5.55 6.15
C GLU A 145 -2.43 -6.02 5.20
N MET A 146 -2.29 -5.72 3.91
CA MET A 146 -3.21 -6.22 2.89
C MET A 146 -3.21 -7.75 2.83
N ILE A 147 -2.04 -8.39 2.82
CA ILE A 147 -1.94 -9.86 2.84
C ILE A 147 -2.63 -10.41 4.09
N LYS A 148 -2.39 -9.81 5.26
CA LYS A 148 -3.02 -10.25 6.51
C LYS A 148 -4.53 -10.10 6.47
N ALA A 149 -5.04 -8.99 5.92
CA ALA A 149 -6.47 -8.73 5.79
C ALA A 149 -7.15 -9.62 4.73
N SER A 150 -6.44 -9.99 3.66
CA SER A 150 -6.98 -10.82 2.57
C SER A 150 -6.72 -12.31 2.73
N LYS A 151 -5.99 -12.72 3.78
CA LYS A 151 -5.70 -14.13 4.02
C LYS A 151 -6.95 -14.79 4.59
N GLU A 152 -7.46 -15.78 3.87
CA GLU A 152 -8.60 -16.59 4.27
C GLU A 152 -8.20 -18.06 4.19
N GLU A 153 -8.58 -18.86 5.19
CA GLU A 153 -8.39 -20.30 5.12
C GLU A 153 -9.42 -20.93 4.15
N PRO A 154 -9.10 -22.05 3.48
CA PRO A 154 -9.95 -22.58 2.40
C PRO A 154 -11.42 -22.84 2.79
N ALA A 155 -11.68 -23.27 4.03
CA ALA A 155 -13.03 -23.53 4.53
C ALA A 155 -13.85 -22.23 4.70
N GLU A 156 -13.23 -21.17 5.22
CA GLU A 156 -13.86 -19.85 5.37
C GLU A 156 -14.16 -19.26 4.00
N LYS A 157 -13.19 -19.34 3.09
CA LYS A 157 -13.36 -18.87 1.71
C LYS A 157 -14.50 -19.59 0.99
N LEU A 158 -14.64 -20.90 1.18
CA LEU A 158 -15.77 -21.65 0.63
C LEU A 158 -17.10 -21.16 1.21
N SER A 159 -17.17 -20.88 2.50
CA SER A 159 -18.36 -20.31 3.14
C SER A 159 -18.72 -18.93 2.56
N ILE A 160 -17.72 -18.07 2.37
CA ILE A 160 -17.90 -16.74 1.74
C ILE A 160 -18.41 -16.89 0.31
N CYS A 161 -17.82 -17.80 -0.48
CA CYS A 161 -18.30 -18.07 -1.83
C CYS A 161 -19.75 -18.59 -1.86
N LYS A 162 -20.16 -19.39 -0.88
CA LYS A 162 -21.56 -19.87 -0.77
C LYS A 162 -22.53 -18.72 -0.48
N MET A 163 -22.22 -17.85 0.49
CA MET A 163 -23.04 -16.68 0.77
C MET A 163 -23.15 -15.75 -0.46
N ALA A 164 -22.03 -15.50 -1.15
CA ALA A 164 -22.04 -14.71 -2.38
C ALA A 164 -22.86 -15.37 -3.50
N ALA A 165 -22.83 -16.70 -3.61
CA ALA A 165 -23.66 -17.43 -4.57
C ALA A 165 -25.15 -17.30 -4.24
N GLU A 166 -25.53 -17.32 -2.96
CA GLU A 166 -26.91 -17.09 -2.51
C GLU A 166 -27.40 -15.68 -2.91
N GLU A 167 -26.61 -14.64 -2.64
CA GLU A 167 -26.91 -13.26 -3.05
C GLU A 167 -27.07 -13.12 -4.57
N ILE A 168 -26.22 -13.79 -5.34
CA ILE A 168 -26.30 -13.77 -6.82
C ILE A 168 -27.58 -14.44 -7.31
N VAL A 169 -27.96 -15.58 -6.72
CA VAL A 169 -29.19 -16.28 -7.11
C VAL A 169 -30.41 -15.42 -6.82
N GLU A 170 -30.47 -14.79 -5.64
CA GLU A 170 -31.54 -13.86 -5.28
C GLU A 170 -31.63 -12.70 -6.29
N ALA A 171 -30.50 -12.05 -6.61
CA ALA A 171 -30.46 -10.96 -7.59
C ALA A 171 -30.89 -11.40 -9.00
N VAL A 172 -30.56 -12.63 -9.42
CA VAL A 172 -30.97 -13.20 -10.72
C VAL A 172 -32.48 -13.46 -10.76
N GLU A 173 -33.06 -13.94 -9.67
CA GLU A 173 -34.50 -14.16 -9.52
C GLU A 173 -35.27 -12.83 -9.51
N GLU A 174 -34.84 -11.86 -8.71
CA GLU A 174 -35.47 -10.53 -8.59
C GLU A 174 -35.47 -9.76 -9.91
N SER A 175 -34.34 -9.80 -10.64
CA SER A 175 -34.20 -9.09 -11.92
C SER A 175 -34.91 -9.78 -13.09
N ASN A 176 -35.47 -10.99 -12.88
CA ASN A 176 -36.05 -11.85 -13.91
C ASN A 176 -35.06 -12.20 -15.04
N CYS A 177 -33.76 -11.95 -14.87
CA CYS A 177 -32.79 -12.13 -15.94
C CYS A 177 -32.58 -13.61 -16.28
N GLY A 178 -32.62 -14.51 -15.29
CA GLY A 178 -32.51 -15.95 -15.53
C GLY A 178 -33.57 -16.48 -16.51
N LYS A 179 -34.82 -16.02 -16.38
CA LYS A 179 -35.91 -16.43 -17.29
C LYS A 179 -35.79 -15.82 -18.68
N VAL A 180 -35.32 -14.57 -18.77
CA VAL A 180 -35.15 -13.88 -20.06
C VAL A 180 -34.05 -14.54 -20.90
N TRP A 181 -32.99 -15.00 -20.25
CA TRP A 181 -31.83 -15.59 -20.91
C TRP A 181 -31.79 -17.12 -20.90
N ASP A 182 -32.80 -17.77 -20.31
CA ASP A 182 -32.87 -19.21 -20.11
C ASP A 182 -31.62 -19.77 -19.38
N VAL A 183 -31.23 -19.08 -18.30
CA VAL A 183 -30.08 -19.41 -17.46
C VAL A 183 -30.52 -19.65 -16.02
N GLU A 184 -30.04 -20.75 -15.43
CA GLU A 184 -30.19 -21.09 -14.03
C GLU A 184 -28.83 -21.05 -13.33
N VAL A 185 -28.76 -20.46 -12.14
CA VAL A 185 -27.55 -20.39 -11.33
C VAL A 185 -27.71 -21.29 -10.11
N LEU A 186 -26.78 -22.23 -9.95
CA LEU A 186 -26.77 -23.14 -8.80
C LEU A 186 -26.10 -22.50 -7.58
N LYS A 187 -26.68 -22.73 -6.39
CA LYS A 187 -26.12 -22.26 -5.10
C LYS A 187 -24.94 -23.10 -4.63
N GLU A 188 -24.93 -24.38 -4.98
CA GLU A 188 -23.92 -25.33 -4.52
C GLU A 188 -22.69 -25.33 -5.43
N SER A 189 -21.53 -25.56 -4.83
CA SER A 189 -20.28 -25.76 -5.54
C SER A 189 -20.31 -27.05 -6.35
N LEU A 190 -19.76 -27.02 -7.57
CA LEU A 190 -19.58 -28.22 -8.39
C LEU A 190 -18.63 -29.22 -7.69
N SER A 191 -19.10 -30.45 -7.52
CA SER A 191 -18.25 -31.55 -7.05
C SER A 191 -17.46 -32.15 -8.20
N VAL A 192 -16.16 -32.37 -7.99
CA VAL A 192 -15.25 -32.92 -9.00
C VAL A 192 -14.38 -33.99 -8.36
N ASP A 193 -14.28 -35.15 -9.02
CA ASP A 193 -13.41 -36.24 -8.57
C ASP A 193 -11.94 -35.93 -8.83
N GLY A 194 -11.24 -35.56 -7.76
CA GLY A 194 -9.79 -35.39 -7.76
C GLY A 194 -9.05 -36.72 -7.52
N ARG A 195 -7.85 -36.86 -8.10
CA ARG A 195 -6.92 -37.95 -7.76
C ARG A 195 -5.61 -37.38 -7.22
N ARG A 196 -5.22 -37.81 -6.03
CA ARG A 196 -3.91 -37.47 -5.46
C ARG A 196 -2.85 -38.47 -5.94
N LYS A 197 -1.80 -37.97 -6.60
CA LYS A 197 -0.65 -38.80 -6.98
C LYS A 197 0.26 -39.02 -5.77
N PRO A 198 0.82 -40.22 -5.58
CA PRO A 198 1.78 -40.46 -4.51
C PRO A 198 3.03 -39.60 -4.74
N PRO A 199 3.62 -38.99 -3.70
CA PRO A 199 4.86 -38.24 -3.83
C PRO A 199 6.00 -39.17 -4.31
N PRO A 200 6.88 -38.69 -5.21
CA PRO A 200 8.04 -39.46 -5.62
C PRO A 200 9.07 -39.54 -4.50
N MET A 201 9.93 -40.56 -4.56
CA MET A 201 11.11 -40.63 -3.73
C MET A 201 12.20 -39.73 -4.29
N LEU A 202 12.78 -38.86 -3.46
CA LEU A 202 13.79 -37.90 -3.85
C LEU A 202 15.18 -38.50 -3.68
N ALA A 203 15.96 -38.59 -4.76
CA ALA A 203 17.34 -39.05 -4.72
C ALA A 203 18.29 -37.93 -4.32
N PHE A 204 19.24 -38.26 -3.45
CA PHE A 204 20.24 -37.35 -2.91
C PHE A 204 21.63 -38.00 -2.94
N GLY A 205 22.67 -37.23 -2.62
CA GLY A 205 24.03 -37.73 -2.62
C GLY A 205 24.23 -38.83 -1.60
N LYS A 206 25.28 -39.64 -1.81
CA LYS A 206 25.61 -40.81 -0.97
C LYS A 206 24.51 -41.88 -0.98
N ASP A 207 23.87 -42.09 -2.13
CA ASP A 207 22.79 -43.06 -2.34
C ASP A 207 21.62 -42.91 -1.35
N GLN A 208 21.42 -41.69 -0.85
CA GLN A 208 20.32 -41.38 0.04
C GLN A 208 19.03 -41.17 -0.76
N ALA A 209 17.92 -41.64 -0.19
CA ALA A 209 16.59 -41.44 -0.74
C ALA A 209 15.66 -40.90 0.35
N LEU A 210 14.87 -39.87 0.04
CA LEU A 210 13.95 -39.24 0.99
C LEU A 210 12.52 -39.25 0.46
N TYR A 211 11.59 -39.63 1.32
CA TYR A 211 10.16 -39.45 1.08
C TYR A 211 9.72 -38.06 1.62
N PRO A 212 9.18 -37.16 0.77
CA PRO A 212 8.82 -35.79 1.18
C PRO A 212 7.48 -35.69 1.92
N GLY A 213 6.89 -36.83 2.31
CA GLY A 213 5.57 -36.86 2.93
C GLY A 213 4.43 -36.52 1.96
N GLU A 214 3.19 -36.69 2.40
CA GLU A 214 2.02 -36.41 1.55
C GLU A 214 1.85 -34.93 1.19
N MET A 215 2.44 -34.04 2.00
CA MET A 215 2.42 -32.59 1.78
C MET A 215 3.55 -32.12 0.84
N GLY A 216 4.42 -33.02 0.38
CA GLY A 216 5.49 -32.70 -0.57
C GLY A 216 6.53 -31.73 -0.03
N SER A 217 6.88 -31.80 1.25
CA SER A 217 7.80 -30.87 1.90
C SER A 217 8.98 -31.60 2.53
N TRP A 218 10.20 -31.09 2.30
CA TRP A 218 11.43 -31.66 2.84
C TRP A 218 12.44 -30.57 3.21
N THR A 219 13.47 -30.96 3.97
CA THR A 219 14.58 -30.08 4.34
C THR A 219 15.91 -30.73 3.99
N LEU A 220 16.97 -29.94 3.79
CA LEU A 220 18.32 -30.45 3.51
C LEU A 220 19.08 -30.91 4.76
N LYS A 221 18.41 -31.01 5.92
CA LYS A 221 19.07 -31.42 7.17
C LYS A 221 19.46 -32.89 7.10
N GLY A 222 20.77 -33.17 7.19
CA GLY A 222 21.30 -34.53 7.16
C GLY A 222 21.41 -35.13 5.75
N ILE A 223 21.25 -34.30 4.71
CA ILE A 223 21.21 -34.74 3.31
C ILE A 223 22.30 -34.02 2.51
N SER A 224 23.01 -34.76 1.66
CA SER A 224 23.97 -34.17 0.70
C SER A 224 23.36 -33.99 -0.69
N PHE A 225 23.84 -33.00 -1.43
CA PHE A 225 23.50 -32.84 -2.84
C PHE A 225 23.88 -34.08 -3.64
N LEU A 226 23.08 -34.41 -4.66
CA LEU A 226 23.32 -35.55 -5.53
C LEU A 226 24.70 -35.46 -6.20
N GLU A 227 25.03 -34.29 -6.72
CA GLU A 227 26.30 -33.99 -7.37
C GLU A 227 26.90 -32.72 -6.73
N PRO A 228 27.64 -32.83 -5.62
CA PRO A 228 28.22 -31.67 -4.97
C PRO A 228 29.47 -31.18 -5.72
N GLU A 229 29.53 -29.88 -6.02
CA GLU A 229 30.69 -29.23 -6.64
C GLU A 229 31.67 -28.64 -5.60
N HIS A 230 32.86 -28.30 -6.09
CA HIS A 230 33.94 -27.65 -5.35
C HIS A 230 33.99 -26.15 -5.64
N LEU A 231 33.62 -25.34 -4.65
CA LEU A 231 33.77 -23.89 -4.69
C LEU A 231 35.22 -23.50 -4.37
N LYS A 232 36.03 -23.35 -5.42
CA LYS A 232 37.49 -23.11 -5.32
C LYS A 232 37.89 -21.65 -5.13
N ARG A 233 37.19 -20.73 -5.80
CA ARG A 233 37.57 -19.31 -5.85
C ARG A 233 36.32 -18.44 -5.76
N TRP A 234 36.22 -17.72 -4.66
CA TRP A 234 35.10 -16.82 -4.39
C TRP A 234 35.56 -15.71 -3.45
N ALA A 235 34.77 -14.64 -3.37
CA ALA A 235 35.04 -13.50 -2.51
C ALA A 235 33.73 -12.99 -1.91
N VAL A 236 33.83 -12.25 -0.81
CA VAL A 236 32.68 -11.65 -0.11
C VAL A 236 32.82 -10.15 -0.14
N VAL A 237 31.77 -9.45 -0.57
CA VAL A 237 31.68 -7.99 -0.49
C VAL A 237 30.54 -7.67 0.46
N SER A 238 30.88 -7.27 1.68
CA SER A 238 29.91 -6.71 2.61
C SER A 238 29.62 -5.27 2.20
N LEU A 239 28.35 -4.86 2.27
CA LEU A 239 27.94 -3.46 2.19
C LEU A 239 27.48 -2.94 3.56
N LEU A 240 27.68 -3.74 4.61
CA LEU A 240 27.24 -3.48 5.97
C LEU A 240 28.41 -3.03 6.83
N ASN A 241 28.14 -2.15 7.79
CA ASN A 241 29.08 -1.75 8.85
C ASN A 241 29.11 -2.80 9.99
N ALA A 242 29.17 -4.08 9.65
CA ALA A 242 29.15 -5.18 10.61
C ALA A 242 30.13 -6.27 10.17
N GLY A 243 30.75 -6.95 11.14
CA GLY A 243 31.69 -8.03 10.87
C GLY A 243 30.99 -9.25 10.25
N VAL A 244 31.43 -9.68 9.06
CA VAL A 244 30.78 -10.78 8.33
C VAL A 244 31.43 -12.14 8.57
N HIS A 245 32.56 -12.18 9.27
CA HIS A 245 33.35 -13.40 9.47
C HIS A 245 32.56 -14.58 10.08
N PRO A 246 31.75 -14.41 11.15
CA PRO A 246 30.95 -15.52 11.70
C PRO A 246 29.90 -16.04 10.71
N PHE A 247 29.32 -15.16 9.90
CA PHE A 247 28.39 -15.53 8.84
C PHE A 247 29.09 -16.36 7.77
N VAL A 248 30.26 -15.92 7.30
CA VAL A 248 31.05 -16.64 6.28
C VAL A 248 31.42 -18.04 6.77
N GLN A 249 31.86 -18.18 8.03
CA GLN A 249 32.15 -19.49 8.62
C GLN A 249 30.90 -20.39 8.69
N SER A 250 29.77 -19.85 9.13
CA SER A 250 28.49 -20.58 9.18
C SER A 250 28.01 -21.01 7.80
N LEU A 251 28.20 -20.15 6.79
CA LEU A 251 27.86 -20.43 5.41
C LEU A 251 28.73 -21.57 4.84
N ILE A 252 30.05 -21.53 5.03
CA ILE A 252 30.97 -22.61 4.64
C ILE A 252 30.55 -23.93 5.30
N GLY A 253 30.33 -23.92 6.63
CA GLY A 253 29.91 -25.12 7.35
C GLY A 253 28.54 -25.65 6.88
N SER A 254 27.63 -24.78 6.44
CA SER A 254 26.33 -25.19 5.88
C SER A 254 26.47 -25.83 4.50
N MET A 255 27.32 -25.28 3.63
CA MET A 255 27.65 -25.87 2.33
C MET A 255 28.34 -27.23 2.48
N GLN A 256 29.29 -27.35 3.40
CA GLN A 256 30.00 -28.60 3.70
C GLN A 256 29.06 -29.69 4.23
N ARG A 257 28.09 -29.34 5.08
CA ARG A 257 27.04 -30.28 5.54
C ARG A 257 26.18 -30.81 4.40
N CYS A 258 26.01 -30.04 3.32
CA CYS A 258 25.33 -30.47 2.09
C CYS A 258 26.26 -31.24 1.14
N GLY A 259 27.49 -31.55 1.55
CA GLY A 259 28.44 -32.35 0.76
C GLY A 259 29.35 -31.55 -0.16
N MET A 260 29.22 -30.21 -0.23
CA MET A 260 30.10 -29.38 -1.06
C MET A 260 31.51 -29.29 -0.49
N ARG A 261 32.51 -29.25 -1.36
CA ARG A 261 33.86 -28.81 -0.98
C ARG A 261 33.93 -27.31 -1.17
N VAL A 262 34.39 -26.58 -0.15
CA VAL A 262 34.45 -25.12 -0.18
C VAL A 262 35.78 -24.67 0.37
N ASP A 263 36.58 -24.04 -0.48
CA ASP A 263 37.83 -23.41 -0.07
C ASP A 263 37.51 -22.07 0.62
N PRO A 264 38.39 -21.53 1.49
CA PRO A 264 38.19 -20.20 2.06
C PRO A 264 38.07 -19.11 0.97
N PRO A 265 37.27 -18.05 1.21
CA PRO A 265 37.16 -16.95 0.24
C PRO A 265 38.52 -16.27 0.06
N LEU A 266 38.83 -15.88 -1.18
CA LEU A 266 40.08 -15.20 -1.53
C LEU A 266 40.17 -13.81 -0.88
N HIS A 267 39.04 -13.11 -0.80
CA HIS A 267 38.94 -11.78 -0.21
C HIS A 267 37.60 -11.59 0.48
N ILE A 268 37.62 -10.88 1.60
CA ILE A 268 36.44 -10.35 2.27
C ILE A 268 36.60 -8.83 2.34
N TYR A 269 35.78 -8.10 1.58
CA TYR A 269 35.73 -6.65 1.61
C TYR A 269 34.64 -6.19 2.59
N GLU A 270 35.00 -5.30 3.51
CA GLU A 270 34.08 -4.65 4.44
C GLU A 270 34.24 -3.13 4.27
N PRO A 271 33.15 -2.35 4.03
CA PRO A 271 33.24 -0.92 3.92
C PRO A 271 33.45 -0.38 5.34
N HIS A 272 34.69 -0.04 5.67
CA HIS A 272 35.05 0.67 6.90
C HIS A 272 34.91 -0.11 8.22
N SER A 273 35.64 -1.23 8.37
CA SER A 273 36.07 -1.62 9.72
C SER A 273 37.26 -0.75 10.13
N MET A 274 37.04 0.20 11.04
CA MET A 274 38.16 0.81 11.77
C MET A 274 39.01 -0.31 12.37
N ARG A 275 40.26 -0.43 11.90
CA ARG A 275 41.38 -1.11 12.58
C ARG A 275 41.01 -2.37 13.36
N ARG A 276 40.82 -3.49 12.68
CA ARG A 276 41.31 -4.77 13.23
C ARG A 276 42.16 -5.43 12.16
N LYS A 277 43.42 -5.71 12.53
CA LYS A 277 44.41 -6.37 11.67
C LYS A 277 43.75 -7.57 10.98
N GLY A 278 43.86 -7.63 9.66
CA GLY A 278 43.38 -8.77 8.87
C GLY A 278 43.92 -10.06 9.47
N VAL A 279 43.00 -10.97 9.79
CA VAL A 279 43.38 -12.35 10.09
C VAL A 279 43.71 -12.97 8.75
N ASP A 280 44.98 -13.29 8.55
CA ASP A 280 45.44 -14.00 7.36
C ASP A 280 45.01 -15.47 7.48
N TYR A 281 44.05 -15.88 6.64
CA TYR A 281 43.49 -17.23 6.64
C TYR A 281 44.40 -18.27 5.96
N ARG A 282 45.62 -17.89 5.54
CA ARG A 282 46.59 -18.77 4.87
C ARG A 282 47.37 -19.71 5.80
N SER A 283 47.31 -19.55 7.12
CA SER A 283 48.12 -20.33 8.06
C SER A 283 47.25 -21.19 8.98
N GLY A 284 46.90 -22.39 8.50
CA GLY A 284 46.13 -23.37 9.26
C GLY A 284 46.07 -24.74 8.60
N GLY A 285 47.21 -25.23 8.10
CA GLY A 285 47.30 -26.58 7.54
C GLY A 285 48.71 -26.92 7.09
N GLY A 286 49.49 -27.59 7.96
CA GLY A 286 50.73 -28.23 7.55
C GLY A 286 51.76 -28.41 8.65
N GLY A 287 51.82 -29.62 9.23
CA GLY A 287 53.08 -30.35 9.40
C GLY A 287 53.83 -30.24 10.75
N GLY A 288 53.67 -31.28 11.56
CA GLY A 288 54.63 -31.83 12.54
C GLY A 288 53.98 -33.10 13.08
N GLY A 289 54.44 -34.30 12.74
CA GLY A 289 55.77 -34.80 13.06
C GLY A 289 55.65 -35.54 14.37
#